data_AF-A0A453RP86-F1
#
_entry.id   AF-A0A453RP86-F1
#
_cell.length_a   1.000
_cell.length_b   1.000
_cell.length_c   1.000
_cell.angle_alpha   90.00
_cell.angle_beta   90.00
_cell.angle_gamma   90.00
#
_symmetry.space_group_name_H-M   'P 1'
#
loop_
_entity.id
_entity.type
_entity.pdbx_description
1 polymer ?
#
loop_
_entity_poly.entity_id
_entity_poly.type
_entity_poly.pdbx_seq_one_letter_code
_entity_poly.pdbx_strand_id
1 'polypeptide(L)'
;RLGASALVADFSPLRPVREALDAVVGALCRDAASVTVHQVDAHNVVPVWAASGKLEYSAKTFRSKMNKVLDEYLVEFPELGEVVPWDREQPKDIDWDTLIDTVCSQAEDVPEIDWCEPGEAAAMEALLGTKDGFLTKRIKSYDSDRNYPTKPMALSGLSPYLHFGHISAQRCALEAKKRRHLSPKSVDAFLEELIIRRELADNFCYYQPHYDSVAGAWEWARKTLKDHAADKREHIYTREQLENAKTADPLWNASQLEMVHHGKMHGFMRMYWAKKILEWTSGPEEALSIAIYLNDK
;
A
#
# COMPACT_ATOMS: atom_id res chain seq x y z
N ARG A 1 -26.46 -22.02 -7.36
CA ARG A 1 -26.29 -21.01 -6.27
C ARG A 1 -26.12 -21.79 -4.97
N LEU A 2 -24.90 -21.84 -4.43
CA LEU A 2 -24.40 -22.79 -3.43
C LEU A 2 -25.21 -22.96 -2.12
N GLY A 3 -26.22 -22.12 -1.85
CA GLY A 3 -26.93 -22.13 -0.58
C GLY A 3 -26.02 -21.79 0.60
N ALA A 4 -25.04 -20.91 0.38
CA ALA A 4 -24.05 -20.53 1.38
C ALA A 4 -24.74 -19.97 2.64
N SER A 5 -24.24 -20.32 3.82
CA SER A 5 -24.70 -19.78 5.10
C SER A 5 -24.07 -18.43 5.43
N ALA A 6 -22.85 -18.19 4.95
CA ALA A 6 -22.08 -16.98 5.22
C ALA A 6 -21.25 -16.55 4.00
N LEU A 7 -21.03 -15.24 3.89
CA LEU A 7 -20.02 -14.61 3.05
C LEU A 7 -18.99 -13.93 3.96
N VAL A 8 -17.71 -14.16 3.72
CA VAL A 8 -16.60 -13.47 4.41
C VAL A 8 -15.83 -12.67 3.38
N ALA A 9 -15.63 -11.38 3.65
CA ALA A 9 -14.80 -10.49 2.85
C ALA A 9 -13.59 -10.01 3.67
N ASP A 10 -12.48 -9.74 2.98
CA ASP A 10 -11.38 -8.98 3.57
C ASP A 10 -11.70 -7.47 3.61
N PHE A 11 -10.72 -6.66 4.01
CA PHE A 11 -10.89 -5.23 4.21
C PHE A 11 -9.96 -4.44 3.28
N SER A 12 -10.52 -3.38 2.69
CA SER A 12 -9.78 -2.27 2.11
C SER A 12 -10.52 -0.96 2.41
N PRO A 13 -9.80 0.13 2.76
CA PRO A 13 -10.43 1.43 2.99
C PRO A 13 -10.81 2.14 1.68
N LEU A 14 -10.35 1.64 0.53
CA LEU A 14 -10.52 2.32 -0.76
C LEU A 14 -11.99 2.33 -1.20
N ARG A 15 -12.42 3.50 -1.68
CA ARG A 15 -13.81 3.79 -2.05
C ARG A 15 -14.42 2.74 -3.00
N PRO A 16 -13.80 2.35 -4.13
CA PRO A 16 -14.41 1.37 -5.04
C PRO A 16 -14.63 0.00 -4.41
N VAL A 17 -13.72 -0.44 -3.52
CA VAL A 17 -13.82 -1.75 -2.85
C VAL A 17 -14.95 -1.73 -1.82
N ARG A 18 -15.06 -0.65 -1.05
CA ARG A 18 -16.15 -0.47 -0.07
C ARG A 18 -17.51 -0.41 -0.76
N GLU A 19 -17.63 0.37 -1.84
CA GLU A 19 -18.88 0.48 -2.61
C GLU A 19 -19.29 -0.87 -3.22
N ALA A 20 -18.32 -1.65 -3.73
CA ALA A 20 -18.59 -2.99 -4.24
C ALA A 20 -19.11 -3.94 -3.14
N LEU A 21 -18.48 -3.91 -1.96
CA LEU A 21 -18.93 -4.73 -0.82
C LEU A 21 -20.34 -4.30 -0.35
N ASP A 22 -20.60 -3.00 -0.23
CA ASP A 22 -21.92 -2.47 0.15
C ASP A 22 -23.00 -2.88 -0.86
N ALA A 23 -22.67 -2.90 -2.16
CA ALA A 23 -23.58 -3.37 -3.20
C ALA A 23 -23.88 -4.88 -3.08
N VAL A 24 -22.86 -5.71 -2.80
CA VAL A 24 -23.01 -7.15 -2.57
C VAL A 24 -23.86 -7.41 -1.31
N VAL A 25 -23.58 -6.72 -0.20
CA VAL A 25 -24.37 -6.79 1.03
C VAL A 25 -25.82 -6.41 0.75
N GLY A 26 -26.05 -5.29 0.06
CA GLY A 26 -27.39 -4.84 -0.30
C GLY A 26 -28.16 -5.86 -1.16
N ALA A 27 -27.48 -6.54 -2.09
CA ALA A 27 -28.08 -7.61 -2.88
C ALA A 27 -28.42 -8.84 -2.01
N LEU A 28 -27.52 -9.28 -1.14
CA LEU A 28 -27.77 -10.41 -0.23
C LEU A 28 -28.91 -10.14 0.75
N CYS A 29 -29.00 -8.94 1.32
CA CYS A 29 -30.11 -8.57 2.21
C CYS A 29 -31.48 -8.65 1.52
N ARG A 30 -31.55 -8.39 0.20
CA ARG A 30 -32.80 -8.48 -0.56
C ARG A 30 -33.14 -9.92 -0.97
N ASP A 31 -32.14 -10.64 -1.48
CA ASP A 31 -32.38 -11.89 -2.20
C ASP A 31 -32.09 -13.15 -1.35
N ALA A 32 -31.34 -13.01 -0.26
CA ALA A 32 -30.85 -14.10 0.57
C ALA A 32 -30.63 -13.66 2.03
N ALA A 33 -31.66 -13.08 2.65
CA ALA A 33 -31.59 -12.45 3.98
C ALA A 33 -31.09 -13.37 5.12
N SER A 34 -31.06 -14.69 4.92
CA SER A 34 -30.53 -15.66 5.89
C SER A 34 -28.99 -15.79 5.84
N VAL A 35 -28.33 -15.24 4.84
CA VAL A 35 -26.86 -15.31 4.69
C VAL A 35 -26.21 -14.28 5.61
N THR A 36 -25.28 -14.72 6.45
CA THR A 36 -24.50 -13.78 7.27
C THR A 36 -23.35 -13.19 6.47
N VAL A 37 -23.04 -11.91 6.67
CA VAL A 37 -21.88 -11.27 6.03
C VAL A 37 -20.92 -10.78 7.10
N HIS A 38 -19.67 -11.20 6.99
CA HIS A 38 -18.59 -10.84 7.90
C HIS A 38 -17.49 -10.15 7.11
N GLN A 39 -16.90 -9.10 7.68
CA GLN A 39 -15.69 -8.47 7.15
C GLN A 39 -14.56 -8.66 8.15
N VAL A 40 -13.38 -9.07 7.67
CA VAL A 40 -12.18 -9.27 8.49
C VAL A 40 -11.07 -8.38 7.96
N ASP A 41 -10.44 -7.61 8.84
CA ASP A 41 -9.19 -6.92 8.50
C ASP A 41 -8.05 -7.95 8.49
N ALA A 42 -7.74 -8.45 7.29
CA ALA A 42 -6.65 -9.40 7.05
C ALA A 42 -5.34 -8.71 6.60
N HIS A 43 -5.35 -7.38 6.50
CA HIS A 43 -4.25 -6.59 5.94
C HIS A 43 -3.43 -5.88 7.02
N ASN A 44 -4.08 -5.39 8.06
CA ASN A 44 -3.44 -4.69 9.18
C ASN A 44 -3.13 -5.64 10.34
N VAL A 45 -2.08 -5.33 11.11
CA VAL A 45 -1.79 -6.07 12.35
C VAL A 45 -2.89 -5.78 13.36
N VAL A 46 -3.23 -4.50 13.55
CA VAL A 46 -4.35 -4.10 14.41
C VAL A 46 -5.50 -3.68 13.49
N PRO A 47 -6.70 -4.28 13.61
CA PRO A 47 -7.82 -3.92 12.75
C PRO A 47 -8.07 -2.41 12.74
N VAL A 48 -8.30 -1.81 11.56
CA VAL A 48 -8.35 -0.34 11.40
C VAL A 48 -9.32 0.36 12.37
N TRP A 49 -10.45 -0.28 12.65
CA TRP A 49 -11.49 0.21 13.57
C TRP A 49 -11.14 0.00 15.06
N ALA A 50 -10.22 -0.92 15.37
CA ALA A 50 -9.68 -1.14 16.70
C ALA A 50 -8.44 -0.28 16.99
N ALA A 51 -7.62 0.01 15.97
CA ALA A 51 -6.40 0.80 16.08
C ALA A 51 -6.67 2.23 16.58
N SER A 52 -7.76 2.84 16.12
CA SER A 52 -8.23 4.15 16.56
C SER A 52 -9.70 4.33 16.23
N GLY A 53 -10.49 4.90 17.15
CA GLY A 53 -11.88 5.30 16.88
C GLY A 53 -12.05 6.61 16.10
N LYS A 54 -10.97 7.13 15.47
CA LYS A 54 -10.98 8.35 14.66
C LYS A 54 -9.77 8.45 13.72
N LEU A 55 -9.84 9.40 12.80
CA LEU A 55 -8.70 9.87 12.01
C LEU A 55 -7.58 10.41 12.92
N GLU A 56 -6.37 9.90 12.75
CA GLU A 56 -5.18 10.34 13.49
C GLU A 56 -4.38 11.40 12.74
N TYR A 57 -3.86 12.38 13.48
CA TYR A 57 -3.15 13.52 12.90
C TYR A 57 -1.76 13.15 12.35
N SER A 58 -1.07 12.22 13.00
CA SER A 58 0.31 11.87 12.67
C SER A 58 0.68 10.49 13.17
N ALA A 59 1.81 9.97 12.67
CA ALA A 59 2.41 8.74 13.18
C ALA A 59 2.68 8.79 14.69
N LYS A 60 2.98 9.96 15.27
CA LYS A 60 3.19 10.10 16.72
C LYS A 60 1.91 9.76 17.51
N THR A 61 0.79 10.32 17.11
CA THR A 61 -0.49 10.14 17.82
C THR A 61 -1.04 8.73 17.60
N PHE A 62 -0.93 8.22 16.37
CA PHE A 62 -1.30 6.85 16.01
C PHE A 62 -0.46 5.80 16.75
N ARG A 63 0.87 5.95 16.76
CA ARG A 63 1.79 5.04 17.48
C ARG A 63 1.45 4.91 18.96
N SER A 64 1.09 6.01 19.61
CA SER A 64 0.71 5.99 21.03
C SER A 64 -0.53 5.13 21.30
N LYS A 65 -1.41 4.95 20.32
CA LYS A 65 -2.57 4.06 20.42
C LYS A 65 -2.18 2.62 20.08
N MET A 66 -1.49 2.44 18.95
CA MET A 66 -0.98 1.15 18.49
C MET A 66 -0.19 0.44 19.59
N ASN A 67 0.76 1.13 20.25
CA ASN A 67 1.60 0.54 21.29
C ASN A 67 0.83 -0.01 22.51
N LYS A 68 -0.42 0.42 22.74
CA LYS A 68 -1.23 -0.09 23.86
C LYS A 68 -1.85 -1.46 23.57
N VAL A 69 -2.04 -1.78 22.29
CA VAL A 69 -2.76 -2.97 21.83
C VAL A 69 -1.89 -3.88 20.97
N LEU A 70 -0.73 -3.42 20.48
CA LEU A 70 0.08 -4.16 19.52
C LEU A 70 0.48 -5.55 20.04
N ASP A 71 0.77 -5.71 21.34
CA ASP A 71 1.12 -7.02 21.90
C ASP A 71 -0.06 -8.01 21.94
N GLU A 72 -1.30 -7.52 21.95
CA GLU A 72 -2.51 -8.35 21.84
C GLU A 72 -2.71 -8.89 20.41
N TYR A 73 -2.38 -8.07 19.40
CA TYR A 73 -2.66 -8.38 18.00
C TYR A 73 -1.46 -8.96 17.24
N LEU A 74 -0.23 -8.58 17.58
CA LEU A 74 0.99 -9.05 16.92
C LEU A 74 1.40 -10.44 17.45
N VAL A 75 0.54 -11.41 17.18
CA VAL A 75 0.66 -12.82 17.59
C VAL A 75 0.89 -13.72 16.37
N GLU A 76 1.34 -14.95 16.60
CA GLU A 76 1.46 -15.93 15.49
C GLU A 76 0.09 -16.36 14.97
N PHE A 77 0.05 -16.71 13.69
CA PHE A 77 -1.15 -17.24 13.05
C PHE A 77 -1.33 -18.72 13.41
N PRO A 78 -2.56 -19.18 13.71
CA PRO A 78 -2.85 -20.60 13.79
C PRO A 78 -2.80 -21.22 12.38
N GLU A 79 -2.55 -22.53 12.33
CA GLU A 79 -2.76 -23.31 11.11
C GLU A 79 -4.26 -23.36 10.76
N LEU A 80 -4.57 -23.46 9.46
CA LEU A 80 -5.95 -23.66 9.01
C LEU A 80 -6.45 -25.04 9.51
N GLY A 81 -7.56 -25.02 10.23
CA GLY A 81 -8.20 -26.24 10.73
C GLY A 81 -8.77 -27.11 9.61
N GLU A 82 -8.88 -28.40 9.85
CA GLU A 82 -9.54 -29.32 8.92
C GLU A 82 -11.01 -28.94 8.71
N VAL A 83 -11.42 -28.88 7.45
CA VAL A 83 -12.82 -28.68 7.04
C VAL A 83 -13.30 -29.91 6.29
N VAL A 84 -14.62 -30.13 6.31
CA VAL A 84 -15.22 -31.20 5.51
C VAL A 84 -14.88 -31.01 4.02
N PRO A 85 -14.56 -32.08 3.27
CA PRO A 85 -14.28 -31.99 1.85
C PRO A 85 -15.42 -31.32 1.07
N TRP A 86 -15.06 -30.51 0.08
CA TRP A 86 -16.04 -29.78 -0.73
C TRP A 86 -16.84 -30.72 -1.64
N ASP A 87 -18.15 -30.78 -1.42
CA ASP A 87 -19.09 -31.67 -2.12
C ASP A 87 -20.10 -30.92 -3.01
N ARG A 88 -19.87 -29.63 -3.26
CA ARG A 88 -20.77 -28.75 -4.03
C ARG A 88 -20.24 -28.49 -5.43
N GLU A 89 -20.85 -27.49 -6.09
CA GLU A 89 -20.44 -26.98 -7.40
C GLU A 89 -18.92 -26.75 -7.42
N GLN A 90 -18.24 -27.41 -8.34
CA GLN A 90 -16.80 -27.28 -8.50
C GLN A 90 -16.48 -26.01 -9.30
N PRO A 91 -15.38 -25.32 -8.98
CA PRO A 91 -14.90 -24.22 -9.81
C PRO A 91 -14.67 -24.68 -11.25
N LYS A 92 -14.84 -23.76 -12.21
CA LYS A 92 -14.45 -24.01 -13.59
C LYS A 92 -12.94 -23.93 -13.71
N ASP A 93 -12.36 -24.79 -14.53
CA ASP A 93 -10.95 -24.69 -14.90
C ASP A 93 -10.70 -23.35 -15.61
N ILE A 94 -9.58 -22.72 -15.30
CA ILE A 94 -9.15 -21.44 -15.87
C ILE A 94 -7.92 -21.71 -16.74
N ASP A 95 -8.02 -21.34 -18.02
CA ASP A 95 -6.86 -21.20 -18.90
C ASP A 95 -6.18 -19.87 -18.57
N TRP A 96 -5.15 -19.94 -17.73
CA TRP A 96 -4.49 -18.75 -17.20
C TRP A 96 -3.76 -17.95 -18.27
N ASP A 97 -3.08 -18.61 -19.22
CA ASP A 97 -2.36 -17.93 -20.30
C ASP A 97 -3.32 -17.10 -21.14
N THR A 98 -4.45 -17.69 -21.56
CA THR A 98 -5.47 -16.98 -22.33
C THR A 98 -6.10 -15.82 -21.54
N LEU A 99 -6.37 -16.02 -20.26
CA LEU A 99 -6.95 -14.99 -19.40
C LEU A 99 -5.99 -13.81 -19.23
N ILE A 100 -4.71 -14.08 -18.97
CA ILE A 100 -3.67 -13.06 -18.81
C ILE A 100 -3.53 -12.25 -20.11
N ASP A 101 -3.36 -12.92 -21.25
CA ASP A 101 -3.26 -12.25 -22.56
C ASP A 101 -4.48 -11.36 -22.84
N THR A 102 -5.68 -11.85 -22.51
CA THR A 102 -6.94 -11.14 -22.76
C THR A 102 -7.08 -9.91 -21.85
N VAL A 103 -6.74 -10.02 -20.57
CA VAL A 103 -6.88 -8.91 -19.61
C VAL A 103 -5.80 -7.85 -19.87
N CYS A 104 -4.55 -8.26 -20.07
CA CYS A 104 -3.44 -7.34 -20.31
C CYS A 104 -3.60 -6.56 -21.62
N SER A 105 -4.11 -7.19 -22.69
CA SER A 105 -4.37 -6.50 -23.97
C SER A 105 -5.50 -5.46 -23.94
N GLN A 106 -6.32 -5.43 -22.88
CA GLN A 106 -7.37 -4.43 -22.67
C GLN A 106 -6.91 -3.24 -21.81
N ALA A 107 -5.76 -3.36 -21.15
CA ALA A 107 -5.18 -2.31 -20.32
C ALA A 107 -4.29 -1.36 -21.16
N GLU A 108 -3.85 -0.27 -20.53
CA GLU A 108 -2.77 0.55 -21.10
C GLU A 108 -1.45 -0.23 -21.07
N ASP A 109 -0.62 -0.07 -22.11
CA ASP A 109 0.62 -0.83 -22.31
C ASP A 109 1.76 -0.33 -21.41
N VAL A 110 1.61 -0.53 -20.10
CA VAL A 110 2.67 -0.38 -19.10
C VAL A 110 3.35 -1.75 -18.93
N PRO A 111 4.65 -1.90 -19.24
CA PRO A 111 5.33 -3.19 -19.19
C PRO A 111 5.32 -3.82 -17.80
N GLU A 112 5.24 -5.15 -17.76
CA GLU A 112 5.47 -5.93 -16.54
C GLU A 112 6.89 -5.72 -16.01
N ILE A 113 7.05 -5.81 -14.68
CA ILE A 113 8.36 -5.75 -14.03
C ILE A 113 9.09 -7.10 -14.20
N ASP A 114 10.42 -7.04 -14.34
CA ASP A 114 11.28 -8.21 -14.56
C ASP A 114 12.24 -8.52 -13.40
N TRP A 115 12.25 -7.67 -12.36
CA TRP A 115 13.20 -7.75 -11.25
C TRP A 115 12.69 -8.56 -10.04
N CYS A 116 11.40 -8.92 -10.02
CA CYS A 116 10.87 -9.86 -9.03
C CYS A 116 9.65 -10.64 -9.54
N GLU A 117 9.54 -11.90 -9.11
CA GLU A 117 8.37 -12.75 -9.37
C GLU A 117 7.22 -12.42 -8.39
N PRO A 118 5.94 -12.51 -8.81
CA PRO A 118 4.79 -12.38 -7.92
C PRO A 118 4.54 -13.66 -7.08
N GLY A 119 3.56 -13.59 -6.17
CA GLY A 119 3.10 -14.73 -5.37
C GLY A 119 3.81 -14.94 -4.02
N GLU A 120 3.21 -15.81 -3.19
CA GLU A 120 3.59 -16.01 -1.79
C GLU A 120 5.00 -16.55 -1.61
N ALA A 121 5.41 -17.51 -2.46
CA ALA A 121 6.74 -18.11 -2.41
C ALA A 121 7.84 -17.08 -2.67
N ALA A 122 7.69 -16.25 -3.71
CA ALA A 122 8.62 -15.17 -4.04
C ALA A 122 8.66 -14.09 -2.94
N ALA A 123 7.50 -13.74 -2.38
CA ALA A 123 7.42 -12.79 -1.27
C ALA A 123 8.15 -13.28 -0.02
N MET A 124 8.01 -14.56 0.32
CA MET A 124 8.73 -15.17 1.44
C MET A 124 10.24 -15.26 1.20
N GLU A 125 10.68 -15.56 -0.03
CA GLU A 125 12.11 -15.51 -0.39
C GLU A 125 12.65 -14.07 -0.32
N ALA A 126 11.89 -13.06 -0.77
CA ALA A 126 12.29 -11.67 -0.63
C ALA A 126 12.45 -11.24 0.84
N LEU A 127 11.62 -11.76 1.73
CA LEU A 127 11.69 -11.47 3.17
C LEU A 127 12.82 -12.24 3.88
N LEU A 128 12.86 -13.56 3.70
CA LEU A 128 13.63 -14.51 4.53
C LEU A 128 14.68 -15.32 3.74
N GLY A 129 14.78 -15.12 2.44
CA GLY A 129 15.66 -15.87 1.55
C GLY A 129 17.10 -15.96 2.06
N THR A 130 17.73 -17.11 1.87
CA THR A 130 19.06 -17.36 2.42
C THR A 130 20.17 -16.68 1.63
N LYS A 131 19.92 -16.32 0.37
CA LYS A 131 20.89 -15.66 -0.51
C LYS A 131 20.83 -14.14 -0.39
N ASP A 132 19.64 -13.55 -0.49
CA ASP A 132 19.46 -12.09 -0.51
C ASP A 132 18.18 -11.59 0.22
N GLY A 133 17.61 -12.41 1.10
CA GLY A 133 16.43 -12.04 1.88
C GLY A 133 16.65 -10.77 2.71
N PHE A 134 15.62 -9.93 2.81
CA PHE A 134 15.72 -8.66 3.50
C PHE A 134 16.16 -8.82 4.95
N LEU A 135 15.46 -9.66 5.72
CA LEU A 135 15.73 -9.83 7.15
C LEU A 135 16.96 -10.68 7.44
N THR A 136 17.44 -11.45 6.47
CA THR A 136 18.59 -12.35 6.63
C THR A 136 19.90 -11.72 6.19
N LYS A 137 19.88 -10.82 5.19
CA LYS A 137 21.10 -10.25 4.58
C LYS A 137 21.18 -8.74 4.58
N ARG A 138 20.05 -8.03 4.48
CA ARG A 138 20.05 -6.58 4.14
C ARG A 138 19.59 -5.68 5.29
N ILE A 139 18.84 -6.19 6.26
CA ILE A 139 18.24 -5.41 7.37
C ILE A 139 19.26 -4.60 8.18
N LYS A 140 20.51 -5.06 8.32
CA LYS A 140 21.50 -4.43 9.22
C LYS A 140 21.70 -2.95 8.92
N SER A 141 21.75 -2.55 7.65
CA SER A 141 21.96 -1.16 7.25
C SER A 141 20.67 -0.37 7.03
N TYR A 142 19.49 -0.95 7.21
CA TYR A 142 18.22 -0.29 6.85
C TYR A 142 18.04 1.09 7.50
N ASP A 143 18.29 1.24 8.81
CA ASP A 143 18.14 2.53 9.50
C ASP A 143 19.03 3.62 8.90
N SER A 144 20.30 3.29 8.63
CA SER A 144 21.26 4.24 8.06
C SER A 144 21.04 4.48 6.57
N ASP A 145 20.57 3.48 5.82
CA ASP A 145 20.68 3.48 4.35
C ASP A 145 19.35 3.71 3.62
N ARG A 146 18.19 3.53 4.27
CA ARG A 146 16.86 3.62 3.62
C ARG A 146 16.53 4.97 2.96
N ASN A 147 17.28 6.02 3.30
CA ASN A 147 17.10 7.37 2.76
C ASN A 147 18.11 7.71 1.66
N TYR A 148 18.95 6.77 1.22
CA TYR A 148 19.94 6.97 0.17
C TYR A 148 19.49 6.28 -1.12
N PRO A 149 18.95 7.02 -2.11
CA PRO A 149 18.48 6.42 -3.37
C PRO A 149 19.58 5.68 -4.16
N THR A 150 20.84 6.01 -3.91
CA THR A 150 22.01 5.32 -4.47
C THR A 150 22.27 3.94 -3.84
N LYS A 151 21.49 3.53 -2.84
CA LYS A 151 21.54 2.23 -2.18
C LYS A 151 20.18 1.50 -2.29
N PRO A 152 19.69 1.20 -3.51
CA PRO A 152 18.34 0.65 -3.69
C PRO A 152 18.11 -0.66 -2.93
N MET A 153 19.14 -1.50 -2.80
CA MET A 153 19.10 -2.77 -2.08
C MET A 153 18.95 -2.64 -0.56
N ALA A 154 19.10 -1.44 0.01
CA ALA A 154 18.87 -1.22 1.43
C ALA A 154 17.38 -1.31 1.81
N LEU A 155 16.46 -1.03 0.88
CA LEU A 155 15.02 -1.15 1.12
C LEU A 155 14.56 -2.61 1.05
N SER A 156 13.47 -2.96 1.73
CA SER A 156 13.00 -4.35 1.80
C SER A 156 12.64 -4.96 0.45
N GLY A 157 12.10 -4.15 -0.47
CA GLY A 157 11.53 -4.63 -1.72
C GLY A 157 10.12 -5.23 -1.56
N LEU A 158 9.51 -5.11 -0.36
CA LEU A 158 8.28 -5.83 -0.03
C LEU A 158 6.98 -5.14 -0.48
N SER A 159 7.04 -3.88 -0.94
CA SER A 159 5.81 -3.13 -1.25
C SER A 159 4.94 -3.75 -2.35
N PRO A 160 5.45 -4.37 -3.44
CA PRO A 160 4.60 -5.05 -4.41
C PRO A 160 3.84 -6.23 -3.79
N TYR A 161 4.54 -7.03 -2.98
CA TYR A 161 3.94 -8.17 -2.29
C TYR A 161 2.92 -7.78 -1.23
N LEU A 162 3.23 -6.72 -0.46
CA LEU A 162 2.33 -6.19 0.55
C LEU A 162 1.07 -5.61 -0.09
N HIS A 163 1.21 -4.87 -1.21
CA HIS A 163 0.08 -4.27 -1.92
C HIS A 163 -0.94 -5.33 -2.37
N PHE A 164 -0.48 -6.41 -3.00
CA PHE A 164 -1.36 -7.50 -3.49
C PHE A 164 -1.68 -8.56 -2.44
N GLY A 165 -1.23 -8.41 -1.18
CA GLY A 165 -1.49 -9.38 -0.12
C GLY A 165 -0.78 -10.73 -0.31
N HIS A 166 0.24 -10.82 -1.16
CA HIS A 166 1.07 -12.02 -1.32
C HIS A 166 1.88 -12.36 -0.06
N ILE A 167 2.05 -11.40 0.84
CA ILE A 167 2.63 -11.65 2.17
C ILE A 167 1.93 -10.78 3.21
N SER A 168 1.61 -11.40 4.35
CA SER A 168 1.06 -10.68 5.49
C SER A 168 2.09 -9.70 6.07
N ALA A 169 1.68 -8.45 6.30
CA ALA A 169 2.48 -7.47 7.03
C ALA A 169 2.75 -7.93 8.47
N GLN A 170 1.81 -8.64 9.09
CA GLN A 170 1.97 -9.26 10.40
C GLN A 170 3.05 -10.36 10.37
N ARG A 171 3.06 -11.21 9.34
CA ARG A 171 4.15 -12.19 9.14
C ARG A 171 5.51 -11.48 9.05
N CYS A 172 5.61 -10.42 8.25
CA CYS A 172 6.83 -9.62 8.15
C CYS A 172 7.27 -9.05 9.51
N ALA A 173 6.33 -8.54 10.31
CA ALA A 173 6.59 -7.97 11.63
C ALA A 173 7.05 -9.02 12.66
N LEU A 174 6.40 -10.19 12.70
CA LEU A 174 6.79 -11.30 13.57
C LEU A 174 8.23 -11.78 13.27
N GLU A 175 8.55 -11.93 12.00
CA GLU A 175 9.88 -12.36 11.57
C GLU A 175 10.96 -11.32 11.84
N ALA A 176 10.63 -10.03 11.74
CA ALA A 176 11.52 -8.95 12.13
C ALA A 176 11.74 -8.94 13.65
N LYS A 177 10.68 -9.12 14.47
CA LYS A 177 10.80 -9.23 15.95
C LYS A 177 11.75 -10.35 16.37
N LYS A 178 11.67 -11.53 15.73
CA LYS A 178 12.58 -12.67 16.00
C LYS A 178 14.06 -12.29 15.81
N ARG A 179 14.37 -11.36 14.91
CA ARG A 179 15.74 -10.94 14.55
C ARG A 179 16.17 -9.60 15.16
N ARG A 180 15.29 -8.95 15.94
CA ARG A 180 15.57 -7.63 16.55
C ARG A 180 16.88 -7.59 17.32
N HIS A 181 17.22 -8.66 18.04
CA HIS A 181 18.45 -8.76 18.82
C HIS A 181 19.74 -8.61 17.98
N LEU A 182 19.69 -8.89 16.68
CA LEU A 182 20.84 -8.78 15.77
C LEU A 182 21.04 -7.36 15.23
N SER A 183 19.98 -6.58 15.09
CA SER A 183 20.01 -5.23 14.51
C SER A 183 18.88 -4.36 15.06
N PRO A 184 18.92 -3.97 16.35
CA PRO A 184 17.76 -3.39 17.03
C PRO A 184 17.26 -2.10 16.37
N LYS A 185 18.16 -1.16 16.07
CA LYS A 185 17.80 0.13 15.45
C LYS A 185 17.14 -0.05 14.09
N SER A 186 17.73 -0.88 13.24
CA SER A 186 17.22 -1.16 11.89
C SER A 186 15.90 -1.91 11.89
N VAL A 187 15.72 -2.86 12.81
CA VAL A 187 14.44 -3.56 12.98
C VAL A 187 13.37 -2.61 13.52
N ASP A 188 13.68 -1.75 14.50
CA ASP A 188 12.72 -0.76 15.01
C ASP A 188 12.31 0.25 13.93
N ALA A 189 13.27 0.74 13.13
CA ALA A 189 13.00 1.61 12.01
C ALA A 189 12.13 0.91 10.94
N PHE A 190 12.40 -0.36 10.66
CA PHE A 190 11.57 -1.14 9.72
C PHE A 190 10.15 -1.35 10.23
N LEU A 191 9.98 -1.71 11.52
CA LEU A 191 8.65 -1.90 12.12
C LEU A 191 7.84 -0.60 12.20
N GLU A 192 8.50 0.54 12.41
CA GLU A 192 7.85 1.86 12.32
C GLU A 192 7.25 2.11 10.92
N GLU A 193 7.98 1.83 9.85
CA GLU A 193 7.47 2.02 8.48
C GLU A 193 6.42 0.95 8.12
N LEU A 194 6.67 -0.31 8.47
CA LEU A 194 5.81 -1.46 8.14
C LEU A 194 4.46 -1.43 8.86
N ILE A 195 4.43 -1.05 10.14
CA ILE A 195 3.21 -1.09 10.96
C ILE A 195 2.66 0.33 11.09
N ILE A 196 3.42 1.25 11.69
CA ILE A 196 2.87 2.56 12.08
C ILE A 196 2.56 3.41 10.86
N ARG A 197 3.43 3.47 9.86
CA ARG A 197 3.21 4.33 8.67
C ARG A 197 2.19 3.75 7.72
N ARG A 198 2.29 2.45 7.44
CA ARG A 198 1.34 1.74 6.56
C ARG A 198 -0.08 1.75 7.13
N GLU A 199 -0.27 1.36 8.39
CA GLU A 199 -1.61 1.28 8.98
C GLU A 199 -2.20 2.67 9.29
N LEU A 200 -1.35 3.70 9.40
CA LEU A 200 -1.81 5.09 9.41
C LEU A 200 -2.40 5.53 8.06
N ALA A 201 -1.89 5.01 6.94
CA ALA A 201 -2.49 5.29 5.63
C ALA A 201 -3.90 4.65 5.54
N ASP A 202 -4.08 3.44 6.05
CA ASP A 202 -5.40 2.81 6.17
C ASP A 202 -6.33 3.59 7.09
N ASN A 203 -5.82 4.04 8.25
CA ASN A 203 -6.57 4.95 9.13
C ASN A 203 -7.01 6.23 8.41
N PHE A 204 -6.13 6.81 7.59
CA PHE A 204 -6.43 8.00 6.81
C PHE A 204 -7.54 7.73 5.80
N CYS A 205 -7.38 6.74 4.92
CA CYS A 205 -8.37 6.43 3.87
C CYS A 205 -9.72 5.94 4.46
N TYR A 206 -9.70 5.23 5.59
CA TYR A 206 -10.92 4.73 6.23
C TYR A 206 -11.78 5.86 6.84
N TYR A 207 -11.14 6.81 7.52
CA TYR A 207 -11.84 7.89 8.23
C TYR A 207 -11.98 9.21 7.46
N GLN A 208 -11.24 9.40 6.36
CA GLN A 208 -11.31 10.57 5.50
C GLN A 208 -11.90 10.21 4.12
N PRO A 209 -13.21 10.41 3.87
CA PRO A 209 -13.83 10.08 2.58
C PRO A 209 -13.21 10.81 1.38
N HIS A 210 -12.57 11.95 1.61
CA HIS A 210 -11.90 12.78 0.62
C HIS A 210 -10.37 12.55 0.58
N TYR A 211 -9.90 11.33 0.88
CA TYR A 211 -8.48 10.98 1.03
C TYR A 211 -7.61 11.28 -0.20
N ASP A 212 -8.23 11.35 -1.38
CA ASP A 212 -7.65 11.59 -2.69
C ASP A 212 -7.81 13.04 -3.17
N SER A 213 -8.13 13.98 -2.27
CA SER A 213 -8.31 15.40 -2.61
C SER A 213 -7.74 16.34 -1.55
N VAL A 214 -7.47 17.59 -1.94
CA VAL A 214 -7.01 18.65 -1.01
C VAL A 214 -8.02 18.88 0.12
N ALA A 215 -9.31 18.61 -0.10
CA ALA A 215 -10.35 18.71 0.93
C ALA A 215 -10.11 17.75 2.12
N GLY A 216 -9.44 16.62 1.89
CA GLY A 216 -9.09 15.65 2.93
C GLY A 216 -7.92 16.08 3.82
N ALA A 217 -7.16 17.11 3.42
CA ALA A 217 -6.02 17.60 4.18
C ALA A 217 -6.44 18.39 5.43
N TRP A 218 -5.55 18.44 6.43
CA TRP A 218 -5.76 19.24 7.63
C TRP A 218 -5.96 20.72 7.31
N GLU A 219 -6.78 21.40 8.11
CA GLU A 219 -7.19 22.79 7.85
C GLU A 219 -6.01 23.75 7.68
N TRP A 220 -4.98 23.64 8.52
CA TRP A 220 -3.79 24.49 8.42
C TRP A 220 -3.08 24.32 7.07
N ALA A 221 -3.05 23.11 6.52
CA ALA A 221 -2.42 22.80 5.24
C ALA A 221 -3.26 23.36 4.08
N ARG A 222 -4.59 23.19 4.15
CA ARG A 222 -5.51 23.80 3.18
C ARG A 222 -5.41 25.32 3.17
N LYS A 223 -5.32 25.94 4.35
CA LYS A 223 -5.20 27.39 4.50
C LYS A 223 -3.89 27.91 3.92
N THR A 224 -2.74 27.34 4.30
CA THR A 224 -1.45 27.82 3.78
C THR A 224 -1.34 27.65 2.26
N LEU A 225 -1.84 26.54 1.70
CA LEU A 225 -1.90 26.35 0.25
C LEU A 225 -2.77 27.41 -0.44
N LYS A 226 -3.89 27.78 0.18
CA LYS A 226 -4.78 28.84 -0.33
C LYS A 226 -4.14 30.22 -0.25
N ASP A 227 -3.46 30.54 0.86
CA ASP A 227 -2.79 31.82 1.06
C ASP A 227 -1.71 32.06 -0.02
N HIS A 228 -1.07 30.99 -0.49
CA HIS A 228 -0.05 31.00 -1.55
C HIS A 228 -0.58 30.67 -2.96
N ALA A 229 -1.90 30.58 -3.15
CA ALA A 229 -2.47 30.16 -4.43
C ALA A 229 -2.14 31.13 -5.59
N ALA A 230 -2.00 32.42 -5.30
CA ALA A 230 -1.70 33.45 -6.29
C ALA A 230 -0.20 33.64 -6.58
N ASP A 231 0.69 32.93 -5.88
CA ASP A 231 2.12 33.04 -6.07
C ASP A 231 2.50 32.58 -7.48
N LYS A 232 3.31 33.37 -8.20
CA LYS A 232 3.79 32.96 -9.52
C LYS A 232 4.77 31.80 -9.37
N ARG A 233 4.49 30.67 -10.03
CA ARG A 233 5.43 29.54 -10.10
C ARG A 233 6.56 29.86 -11.08
N GLU A 234 7.75 29.39 -10.77
CA GLU A 234 8.93 29.55 -11.63
C GLU A 234 8.80 28.73 -12.92
N HIS A 235 8.25 27.52 -12.80
CA HIS A 235 7.95 26.61 -13.90
C HIS A 235 6.49 26.14 -13.83
N ILE A 236 5.90 25.84 -14.98
CA ILE A 236 4.62 25.15 -15.09
C ILE A 236 4.81 24.05 -16.14
N TYR A 237 4.67 22.79 -15.73
CA TYR A 237 4.72 21.64 -16.61
C TYR A 237 3.32 21.03 -16.77
N THR A 238 3.02 20.56 -17.98
CA THR A 238 1.82 19.74 -18.20
C THR A 238 2.02 18.34 -17.62
N ARG A 239 0.91 17.63 -17.39
CA ARG A 239 0.97 16.21 -17.01
C ARG A 239 1.81 15.38 -17.98
N GLU A 240 1.66 15.59 -19.29
CA GLU A 240 2.45 14.89 -20.31
C GLU A 240 3.95 15.16 -20.19
N GLN A 241 4.35 16.40 -19.92
CA GLN A 241 5.78 16.73 -19.71
C GLN A 241 6.33 16.06 -18.46
N LEU A 242 5.56 16.06 -17.37
CA LEU A 242 5.93 15.38 -16.12
C LEU A 242 6.03 13.86 -16.34
N GLU A 243 5.02 13.24 -16.94
CA GLU A 243 4.98 11.81 -17.24
C GLU A 243 6.19 11.34 -18.06
N ASN A 244 6.58 12.12 -19.06
CA ASN A 244 7.71 11.84 -19.94
C ASN A 244 9.07 12.33 -19.40
N ALA A 245 9.15 12.72 -18.12
CA ALA A 245 10.39 13.20 -17.49
C ALA A 245 11.06 14.37 -18.24
N LYS A 246 10.26 15.33 -18.72
CA LYS A 246 10.71 16.50 -19.49
C LYS A 246 10.71 17.78 -18.67
N THR A 247 11.33 17.74 -17.49
CA THR A 247 11.55 18.94 -16.65
C THR A 247 12.98 19.46 -16.78
N ALA A 248 13.23 20.67 -16.26
CA ALA A 248 14.57 21.24 -16.14
C ALA A 248 15.41 20.59 -15.03
N ASP A 249 14.78 19.82 -14.13
CA ASP A 249 15.45 19.19 -13.00
C ASP A 249 15.82 17.72 -13.32
N PRO A 250 17.12 17.43 -13.55
CA PRO A 250 17.55 16.08 -13.91
C PRO A 250 17.33 15.07 -12.77
N LEU A 251 17.32 15.51 -11.50
CA LEU A 251 17.04 14.62 -10.37
C LEU A 251 15.57 14.19 -10.36
N TRP A 252 14.66 15.12 -10.65
CA TRP A 252 13.25 14.81 -10.81
C TRP A 252 13.00 13.88 -11.99
N ASN A 253 13.60 14.17 -13.14
CA ASN A 253 13.50 13.31 -14.32
C ASN A 253 14.00 11.89 -14.03
N ALA A 254 15.14 11.74 -13.33
CA ALA A 254 15.65 10.44 -12.92
C ALA A 254 14.67 9.69 -12.00
N SER A 255 14.03 10.38 -11.04
CA SER A 255 13.03 9.75 -10.18
C SER A 255 11.79 9.29 -10.96
N GLN A 256 11.28 10.11 -11.88
CA GLN A 256 10.16 9.74 -12.74
C GLN A 256 10.51 8.52 -13.60
N LEU A 257 11.70 8.49 -14.21
CA LEU A 257 12.15 7.37 -15.04
C LEU A 257 12.37 6.08 -14.22
N GLU A 258 12.77 6.17 -12.95
CA GLU A 258 12.79 5.01 -12.05
C GLU A 258 11.36 4.46 -11.85
N MET A 259 10.34 5.30 -11.72
CA MET A 259 8.96 4.80 -11.63
C MET A 259 8.50 4.14 -12.93
N VAL A 260 8.73 4.81 -14.07
CA VAL A 260 8.27 4.37 -15.39
C VAL A 260 8.92 3.06 -15.83
N HIS A 261 10.23 2.89 -15.61
CA HIS A 261 10.96 1.74 -16.14
C HIS A 261 11.21 0.63 -15.13
N HIS A 262 11.22 0.93 -13.84
CA HIS A 262 11.46 -0.06 -12.79
C HIS A 262 10.18 -0.39 -12.00
N GLY A 263 9.08 0.36 -12.19
CA GLY A 263 7.79 0.11 -11.50
C GLY A 263 7.83 0.36 -9.98
N LYS A 264 8.96 0.88 -9.47
CA LYS A 264 9.14 1.14 -8.03
C LYS A 264 10.17 2.25 -7.80
N MET A 265 9.68 3.48 -7.71
CA MET A 265 10.50 4.62 -7.27
C MET A 265 10.97 4.45 -5.83
N HIS A 266 12.23 4.80 -5.55
CA HIS A 266 12.82 4.79 -4.22
C HIS A 266 12.02 5.66 -3.25
N GLY A 267 11.74 5.17 -2.04
CA GLY A 267 10.81 5.81 -1.10
C GLY A 267 11.17 7.26 -0.74
N PHE A 268 12.46 7.55 -0.58
CA PHE A 268 12.92 8.93 -0.36
C PHE A 268 12.63 9.86 -1.55
N MET A 269 12.79 9.34 -2.79
CA MET A 269 12.55 10.11 -4.01
C MET A 269 11.07 10.39 -4.23
N ARG A 270 10.15 9.50 -3.81
CA ARG A 270 8.70 9.76 -3.90
C ARG A 270 8.28 11.06 -3.19
N MET A 271 8.88 11.35 -2.03
CA MET A 271 8.60 12.59 -1.29
C MET A 271 9.05 13.83 -2.05
N TYR A 272 10.28 13.80 -2.60
CA TYR A 272 10.82 14.89 -3.39
C TYR A 272 10.03 15.07 -4.70
N TRP A 273 9.76 13.97 -5.39
CA TRP A 273 9.02 13.92 -6.65
C TRP A 273 7.63 14.56 -6.53
N ALA A 274 6.84 14.16 -5.52
CA ALA A 274 5.49 14.68 -5.32
C ALA A 274 5.50 16.17 -4.93
N LYS A 275 6.50 16.61 -4.15
CA LYS A 275 6.65 18.03 -3.78
C LYS A 275 6.98 18.91 -4.99
N LYS A 276 7.79 18.41 -5.92
CA LYS A 276 8.11 19.14 -7.15
C LYS A 276 6.93 19.25 -8.10
N ILE A 277 6.04 18.26 -8.15
CA ILE A 277 4.77 18.39 -8.88
C ILE A 277 3.95 19.58 -8.33
N LEU A 278 3.85 19.74 -7.00
CA LEU A 278 3.20 20.92 -6.40
C LEU A 278 3.88 22.24 -6.78
N GLU A 279 5.20 22.25 -6.84
CA GLU A 279 5.99 23.44 -7.17
C GLU A 279 5.82 23.87 -8.64
N TRP A 280 5.55 22.93 -9.54
CA TRP A 280 5.55 23.16 -10.99
C TRP A 280 4.20 22.93 -11.68
N THR A 281 3.11 23.01 -10.94
CA THR A 281 1.73 22.96 -11.46
C THR A 281 0.94 24.18 -11.01
N SER A 282 -0.25 24.39 -11.59
CA SER A 282 -1.02 25.63 -11.37
C SER A 282 -1.55 25.75 -9.94
N GLY A 283 -1.75 24.63 -9.24
CA GLY A 283 -2.33 24.60 -7.91
C GLY A 283 -2.27 23.22 -7.25
N PRO A 284 -2.59 23.14 -5.95
CA PRO A 284 -2.47 21.89 -5.18
C PRO A 284 -3.44 20.80 -5.62
N GLU A 285 -4.63 21.15 -6.13
CA GLU A 285 -5.59 20.18 -6.66
C GLU A 285 -5.05 19.49 -7.92
N GLU A 286 -4.51 20.26 -8.86
CA GLU A 286 -3.87 19.72 -10.07
C GLU A 286 -2.64 18.90 -9.69
N ALA A 287 -1.81 19.41 -8.78
CA ALA A 287 -0.61 18.71 -8.33
C ALA A 287 -0.93 17.33 -7.75
N LEU A 288 -1.92 17.27 -6.85
CA LEU A 288 -2.35 16.04 -6.22
C LEU A 288 -2.94 15.07 -7.24
N SER A 289 -3.78 15.56 -8.15
CA SER A 289 -4.37 14.75 -9.22
C SER A 289 -3.30 14.13 -10.13
N ILE A 290 -2.29 14.91 -10.54
CA ILE A 290 -1.19 14.42 -11.38
C ILE A 290 -0.34 13.40 -10.61
N ALA A 291 -0.02 13.69 -9.35
CA ALA A 291 0.78 12.78 -8.53
C ALA A 291 0.09 11.43 -8.28
N ILE A 292 -1.23 11.42 -8.04
CA ILE A 292 -2.00 10.18 -7.90
C ILE A 292 -2.04 9.43 -9.24
N TYR A 293 -2.37 10.12 -10.34
CA TYR A 293 -2.40 9.50 -11.67
C TYR A 293 -1.09 8.80 -12.03
N LEU A 294 0.05 9.47 -11.83
CA LEU A 294 1.36 8.91 -12.17
C LEU A 294 1.83 7.82 -11.20
N ASN A 295 1.36 7.81 -9.95
CA ASN A 295 1.70 6.76 -8.99
C ASN A 295 0.88 5.48 -9.23
N ASP A 296 -0.36 5.62 -9.71
CA ASP A 296 -1.31 4.53 -9.86
C ASP A 296 -1.28 3.91 -11.27
N LYS A 297 -0.79 4.65 -12.27
CA LYS A 297 -0.54 4.16 -13.62
C LYS A 297 0.68 3.23 -13.64
#